data_AF-A0A8H7KBY9-F1
#
_entry.id   AF-A0A8H7KBY9-F1
#
_cell.length_a   1.000
_cell.length_b   1.000
_cell.length_c   1.000
_cell.angle_alpha   90.00
_cell.angle_beta   90.00
_cell.angle_gamma   90.00
#
_symmetry.space_group_name_H-M   'P 1'
#
loop_
_entity.id
_entity.type
_entity.pdbx_description
1 polymer ?
#
loop_
_entity_poly.entity_id
_entity_poly.type
_entity_poly.pdbx_seq_one_letter_code
_entity_poly.pdbx_strand_id
1 'polypeptide(L)'
;MLHFLAAAPESPVCALMRELCFTLAFIDDGALHLVLARLEIDPERNGGQRSRENQYSLSHYNASIGVVKDRLESTGLAVHEAIIGVVVNLASYDLFTDNFTRWKMHMLGLQKMIQYRGGIHSLNSRYLRVTATWTNLVGSMAIDQDPYFALDQADLNKARHLQDSAPEEPLDVLQRDYPDSAGITVLLKLLLSLSNLVAGKSELGLSQDLALMETLHAIVYITLTLPRYNERAIDSDDPLSSIEATYEAFRLAMILYLSGPVMFVAGNKFSNPVASHLSWKLSKLLKAHIIDWTGLEQAELFVLAFGAVTEVGCGRHWMIVQLNHTIVERGLRWNVLMDNLRSMAWVDIVWSANLNKLGDDLTHASGS
;
A
#
# COMPACT_ATOMS: atom_id res chain seq x y z
N MET A 1 9.35 -13.12 -25.25
CA MET A 1 8.79 -11.85 -25.77
C MET A 1 7.27 -11.70 -25.53
N LEU A 2 6.55 -12.69 -24.98
CA LEU A 2 5.08 -12.75 -25.02
C LEU A 2 4.37 -13.10 -23.69
N HIS A 3 5.01 -12.90 -22.52
CA HIS A 3 4.31 -13.05 -21.22
C HIS A 3 3.92 -11.71 -20.54
N PHE A 4 4.30 -10.58 -21.14
CA PHE A 4 3.60 -9.31 -20.89
C PHE A 4 2.20 -9.30 -21.53
N LEU A 5 1.84 -10.25 -22.39
CA LEU A 5 0.65 -10.19 -23.26
C LEU A 5 -0.54 -11.07 -22.84
N ALA A 6 -0.52 -11.71 -21.66
CA ALA A 6 -1.67 -12.51 -21.24
C ALA A 6 -1.81 -12.65 -19.72
N ALA A 7 -2.79 -11.97 -19.11
CA ALA A 7 -3.74 -12.59 -18.17
C ALA A 7 -4.96 -11.67 -17.92
N ALA A 8 -5.98 -11.74 -18.78
CA ALA A 8 -7.25 -11.09 -18.49
C ALA A 8 -7.91 -11.69 -17.22
N PRO A 9 -8.60 -10.88 -16.39
CA PRO A 9 -8.63 -9.42 -16.44
C PRO A 9 -7.42 -8.82 -15.69
N GLU A 10 -6.69 -7.97 -16.40
CA GLU A 10 -5.57 -7.19 -15.88
C GLU A 10 -6.07 -5.88 -15.29
N SER A 11 -5.43 -5.41 -14.23
CA SER A 11 -5.76 -4.12 -13.66
C SER A 11 -5.27 -2.97 -14.56
N PRO A 12 -5.92 -1.79 -14.54
CA PRO A 12 -5.54 -0.64 -15.36
C PRO A 12 -4.12 -0.14 -15.10
N VAL A 13 -3.63 -0.16 -13.86
CA VAL A 13 -2.24 0.24 -13.58
C VAL A 13 -1.27 -0.75 -14.20
N CYS A 14 -1.57 -2.05 -14.15
CA CYS A 14 -0.74 -3.08 -14.77
C CYS A 14 -0.70 -2.92 -16.30
N ALA A 15 -1.87 -2.66 -16.91
CA ALA A 15 -1.96 -2.39 -18.34
C ALA A 15 -1.15 -1.14 -18.75
N LEU A 16 -1.28 -0.04 -18.00
CA LEU A 16 -0.53 1.19 -18.25
C LEU A 16 0.99 1.00 -18.07
N MET A 17 1.39 0.27 -17.02
CA MET A 17 2.80 -0.05 -16.76
C MET A 17 3.39 -0.91 -17.88
N ARG A 18 2.65 -1.92 -18.34
CA ARG A 18 3.09 -2.70 -19.50
C ARG A 18 3.23 -1.84 -20.73
N GLU A 19 2.24 -1.00 -21.05
CA GLU A 19 2.31 -0.14 -22.24
C GLU A 19 3.52 0.78 -22.16
N LEU A 20 3.85 1.31 -20.98
CA LEU A 20 5.08 2.06 -20.73
C LEU A 20 6.33 1.20 -20.99
N CYS A 21 6.45 0.04 -20.35
CA CYS A 21 7.60 -0.84 -20.50
C CYS A 21 7.81 -1.27 -21.96
N PHE A 22 6.73 -1.66 -22.64
CA PHE A 22 6.78 -2.11 -24.02
C PHE A 22 7.18 -0.96 -24.95
N THR A 23 6.55 0.21 -24.84
CA THR A 23 6.86 1.37 -25.68
C THR A 23 8.31 1.81 -25.48
N LEU A 24 8.79 1.89 -24.23
CA LEU A 24 10.16 2.29 -23.93
C LEU A 24 11.17 1.26 -24.45
N ALA A 25 10.91 -0.05 -24.32
CA ALA A 25 11.85 -1.08 -24.74
C ALA A 25 12.16 -1.08 -26.25
N PHE A 26 11.29 -0.52 -27.10
CA PHE A 26 11.57 -0.38 -28.55
C PHE A 26 12.44 0.83 -28.90
N ILE A 27 12.55 1.80 -28.00
CA ILE A 27 13.21 3.08 -28.26
C ILE A 27 14.38 3.35 -27.29
N ASP A 28 14.59 2.49 -26.31
CA ASP A 28 15.54 2.67 -25.22
C ASP A 28 16.18 1.33 -24.79
N ASP A 29 17.49 1.20 -25.03
CA ASP A 29 18.26 0.00 -24.68
C ASP A 29 18.25 -0.29 -23.18
N GLY A 30 18.21 0.74 -22.34
CA GLY A 30 18.12 0.58 -20.89
C GLY A 30 16.78 -0.02 -20.49
N ALA A 31 15.68 0.49 -21.05
CA ALA A 31 14.36 -0.09 -20.85
C ALA A 31 14.28 -1.53 -21.36
N LEU A 32 14.88 -1.84 -22.51
CA LEU A 32 14.93 -3.21 -23.05
C LEU A 32 15.65 -4.15 -22.09
N HIS A 33 16.81 -3.74 -21.57
CA HIS A 33 17.53 -4.51 -20.56
C HIS A 33 16.69 -4.74 -19.30
N LEU A 34 15.92 -3.76 -18.82
CA LEU A 34 15.04 -3.98 -17.67
C LEU A 34 13.90 -4.96 -17.95
N VAL A 35 13.34 -4.94 -19.16
CA VAL A 35 12.35 -5.94 -19.56
C VAL A 35 12.96 -7.34 -19.50
N LEU A 36 14.18 -7.53 -19.99
CA LEU A 36 14.89 -8.80 -19.88
C LEU A 36 15.18 -9.19 -18.43
N ALA A 37 15.68 -8.24 -17.61
CA ALA A 37 15.92 -8.49 -16.19
C ALA A 37 14.66 -8.94 -15.46
N ARG A 38 13.51 -8.31 -15.75
CA ARG A 38 12.22 -8.65 -15.14
C ARG A 38 11.71 -10.03 -15.58
N LEU A 39 11.91 -10.40 -16.84
CA LEU A 39 11.54 -11.71 -17.36
C LEU A 39 12.30 -12.86 -16.68
N GLU A 40 13.50 -12.61 -16.15
CA GLU A 40 14.30 -13.59 -15.42
C GLU A 40 13.80 -13.84 -13.98
N ILE A 41 13.05 -12.90 -13.41
CA ILE A 41 12.58 -12.95 -12.01
C ILE A 41 11.06 -13.07 -11.88
N ASP A 42 10.35 -13.23 -13.00
CA ASP A 42 8.90 -13.25 -13.07
C ASP A 42 8.30 -14.40 -12.24
N PRO A 43 7.47 -14.12 -11.21
CA PRO A 43 6.84 -15.15 -10.40
C PRO A 43 6.02 -16.14 -11.21
N GLU A 44 5.39 -15.73 -12.32
CA GLU A 44 4.57 -16.64 -13.14
C GLU A 44 5.42 -17.72 -13.81
N ARG A 45 6.68 -17.40 -14.14
CA ARG A 45 7.63 -18.38 -14.69
C ARG A 45 8.22 -19.30 -13.62
N ASN A 46 8.20 -18.85 -12.37
CA ASN A 46 8.78 -19.55 -11.22
C ASN A 46 7.71 -20.19 -10.32
N GLY A 47 6.49 -20.43 -10.82
CA GLY A 47 5.42 -21.12 -10.09
C GLY A 47 4.89 -20.34 -8.88
N GLY A 48 4.87 -19.01 -8.95
CA GLY A 48 4.40 -18.12 -7.88
C GLY A 48 5.42 -17.89 -6.76
N GLN A 49 6.67 -18.33 -6.91
CA GLN A 49 7.72 -18.05 -5.95
C GLN A 49 8.09 -16.56 -5.93
N ARG A 50 8.52 -16.08 -4.76
CA ARG A 50 9.00 -14.71 -4.57
C ARG A 50 10.14 -14.41 -5.55
N SER A 51 10.05 -13.30 -6.26
CA SER A 51 11.07 -12.87 -7.21
C SER A 51 12.42 -12.73 -6.50
N ARG A 52 13.44 -13.42 -7.02
CA ARG A 52 14.81 -13.35 -6.52
C ARG A 52 15.75 -13.08 -7.67
N GLU A 53 16.68 -12.17 -7.45
CA GLU A 53 17.70 -11.85 -8.43
C GLU A 53 18.61 -13.06 -8.69
N ASN A 54 18.99 -13.23 -9.96
CA ASN A 54 19.98 -14.20 -10.39
C ASN A 54 21.06 -13.50 -11.23
N GLN A 55 22.09 -14.24 -11.63
CA GLN A 55 23.20 -13.66 -12.39
C GLN A 55 22.74 -12.99 -13.70
N TYR A 56 21.76 -13.57 -14.40
CA TYR A 56 21.24 -13.03 -15.66
C TYR A 56 20.39 -11.77 -15.43
N SER A 57 19.53 -11.78 -14.42
CA SER A 57 18.71 -10.61 -14.08
C SER A 57 19.57 -9.42 -13.66
N LEU A 58 20.61 -9.66 -12.84
CA LEU A 58 21.56 -8.64 -12.42
C LEU A 58 22.41 -8.11 -13.56
N SER A 59 22.83 -8.98 -14.50
CA SER A 59 23.58 -8.56 -15.68
C SER A 59 22.79 -7.53 -16.49
N HIS A 60 21.52 -7.83 -16.78
CA HIS A 60 20.63 -6.93 -17.50
C HIS A 60 20.28 -5.66 -16.69
N TYR A 61 20.00 -5.78 -15.39
CA TYR A 61 19.75 -4.64 -14.52
C TYR A 61 20.94 -3.66 -14.52
N ASN A 62 22.16 -4.18 -14.37
CA ASN A 62 23.38 -3.37 -14.40
C ASN A 62 23.64 -2.73 -15.78
N ALA A 63 23.35 -3.45 -16.87
CA ALA A 63 23.42 -2.88 -18.21
C ALA A 63 22.47 -1.68 -18.37
N SER A 64 21.25 -1.78 -17.84
CA SER A 64 20.32 -0.63 -17.84
C SER A 64 20.85 0.55 -17.04
N ILE A 65 21.50 0.33 -15.89
CA ILE A 65 22.12 1.41 -15.11
C ILE A 65 23.23 2.07 -15.91
N GLY A 66 24.06 1.29 -16.61
CA GLY A 66 25.11 1.80 -17.49
C GLY A 66 24.54 2.75 -18.55
N VAL A 67 23.48 2.32 -19.25
CA VAL A 67 22.81 3.15 -20.28
C VAL A 67 22.28 4.46 -19.70
N VAL A 68 21.64 4.42 -18.52
CA VAL A 68 21.13 5.64 -17.86
C VAL A 68 22.28 6.59 -17.50
N LYS A 69 23.37 6.05 -16.95
CA LYS A 69 24.55 6.83 -16.56
C LYS A 69 25.16 7.55 -17.77
N ASP A 70 25.42 6.82 -18.85
CA ASP A 70 26.03 7.37 -20.07
C ASP A 70 25.17 8.48 -20.68
N ARG A 71 23.83 8.36 -20.59
CA ARG A 71 22.89 9.38 -21.07
C ARG A 71 22.87 10.63 -20.20
N LEU A 72 22.89 10.47 -18.88
CA LEU A 72 22.97 11.60 -17.95
C LEU A 72 24.28 12.38 -18.13
N GLU A 73 25.37 11.70 -18.46
CA GLU A 73 26.67 12.34 -18.75
C GLU A 73 26.69 13.05 -20.11
N SER A 74 26.05 12.48 -21.15
CA SER A 74 26.11 12.99 -22.53
C SER A 74 25.09 14.08 -22.87
N THR A 75 23.89 14.05 -22.27
CA THR A 75 22.79 14.99 -22.61
C THR A 75 22.73 16.22 -21.70
N GLY A 76 23.57 16.29 -20.67
CA GLY A 76 23.47 17.31 -19.63
C GLY A 76 22.16 17.20 -18.83
N LEU A 77 21.65 18.32 -18.31
CA LEU A 77 20.42 18.39 -17.48
C LEU A 77 19.10 18.25 -18.28
N ALA A 78 19.14 17.94 -19.58
CA ALA A 78 17.92 17.74 -20.38
C ALA A 78 17.24 16.41 -20.01
N VAL A 79 16.51 16.38 -18.89
CA VAL A 79 15.81 15.20 -18.40
C VAL A 79 14.63 14.85 -19.31
N HIS A 80 14.86 13.97 -20.28
CA HIS A 80 13.80 13.45 -21.15
C HIS A 80 12.94 12.43 -20.41
N GLU A 81 11.63 12.40 -20.69
CA GLU A 81 10.68 11.40 -20.16
C GLU A 81 11.10 9.93 -20.38
N ALA A 82 11.89 9.63 -21.41
CA ALA A 82 12.41 8.28 -21.64
C ALA A 82 13.34 7.84 -20.50
N ILE A 83 14.29 8.71 -20.11
CA ILE A 83 15.19 8.45 -18.98
C ILE A 83 14.39 8.31 -17.67
N ILE A 84 13.41 9.21 -17.43
CA ILE A 84 12.53 9.10 -16.26
C ILE A 84 11.81 7.75 -16.27
N GLY A 85 11.29 7.31 -17.42
CA GLY A 85 10.63 6.02 -17.59
C GLY A 85 11.53 4.83 -17.27
N VAL A 86 12.80 4.86 -17.69
CA VAL A 86 13.78 3.81 -17.33
C VAL A 86 14.00 3.79 -15.82
N VAL A 87 14.14 4.95 -15.17
CA VAL A 87 14.37 5.00 -13.71
C VAL A 87 13.13 4.61 -12.91
N VAL A 88 11.92 4.92 -13.40
CA VAL A 88 10.66 4.39 -12.83
C VAL A 88 10.62 2.86 -12.93
N ASN A 89 11.08 2.29 -14.05
CA ASN A 89 11.17 0.83 -14.20
C ASN A 89 12.23 0.20 -13.28
N LEU A 90 13.38 0.86 -13.08
CA LEU A 90 14.39 0.44 -12.09
C LEU A 90 13.81 0.38 -10.68
N ALA A 91 13.15 1.46 -10.25
CA ALA A 91 12.49 1.52 -8.94
C ALA A 91 11.42 0.42 -8.81
N SER A 92 10.61 0.20 -9.86
CA SER A 92 9.58 -0.84 -9.85
C SER A 92 10.19 -2.24 -9.75
N TYR A 93 11.28 -2.53 -10.47
CA TYR A 93 12.02 -3.78 -10.37
C TYR A 93 12.55 -4.00 -8.94
N ASP A 94 13.04 -2.94 -8.28
CA ASP A 94 13.51 -3.02 -6.91
C ASP A 94 12.39 -3.29 -5.89
N LEU A 95 11.15 -2.86 -6.16
CA LEU A 95 9.99 -3.29 -5.36
C LEU A 95 9.71 -4.78 -5.53
N PHE A 96 9.79 -5.32 -6.76
CA PHE A 96 9.55 -6.75 -7.00
C PHE A 96 10.59 -7.65 -6.32
N THR A 97 11.81 -7.16 -6.17
CA THR A 97 12.93 -7.89 -5.55
C THR A 97 13.15 -7.54 -4.08
N ASP A 98 12.25 -6.73 -3.51
CA ASP A 98 12.30 -6.23 -2.13
C ASP A 98 13.61 -5.50 -1.77
N ASN A 99 14.24 -4.87 -2.76
CA ASN A 99 15.46 -4.09 -2.58
C ASN A 99 15.14 -2.62 -2.28
N PHE A 100 14.60 -2.35 -1.10
CA PHE A 100 14.16 -1.01 -0.71
C PHE A 100 15.30 0.02 -0.62
N THR A 101 16.54 -0.43 -0.41
CA THR A 101 17.72 0.43 -0.47
C THR A 101 17.95 0.97 -1.88
N ARG A 102 17.92 0.10 -2.91
CA ARG A 102 18.01 0.54 -4.31
C ARG A 102 16.79 1.33 -4.76
N TRP A 103 15.59 0.88 -4.39
CA TRP A 103 14.36 1.64 -4.64
C TRP A 103 14.46 3.07 -4.12
N LYS A 104 14.90 3.27 -2.88
CA LYS A 104 15.07 4.59 -2.27
C LYS A 104 16.05 5.47 -3.05
N MET A 105 17.17 4.91 -3.51
CA MET A 105 18.13 5.63 -4.35
C MET A 105 17.49 6.11 -5.67
N HIS A 106 16.76 5.22 -6.36
CA HIS A 106 16.08 5.59 -7.60
C HIS A 106 14.97 6.61 -7.36
N MET A 107 14.20 6.49 -6.29
CA MET A 107 13.14 7.44 -5.96
C MET A 107 13.68 8.85 -5.65
N LEU A 108 14.82 8.95 -4.95
CA LEU A 108 15.50 10.24 -4.75
C LEU A 108 15.95 10.87 -6.08
N GLY A 109 16.47 10.05 -7.00
CA GLY A 109 16.80 10.50 -8.36
C GLY A 109 15.56 10.97 -9.12
N LEU A 110 14.49 10.18 -9.11
CA LEU A 110 13.22 10.49 -9.77
C LEU A 110 12.60 11.78 -9.25
N GLN A 111 12.60 11.98 -7.92
CA GLN A 111 12.09 13.20 -7.30
C GLN A 111 12.78 14.43 -7.88
N LYS A 112 14.12 14.44 -7.96
CA LYS A 112 14.88 15.55 -8.55
C LYS A 112 14.56 15.73 -10.03
N MET A 113 14.52 14.64 -10.80
CA MET A 113 14.22 14.66 -12.24
C MET A 113 12.83 15.25 -12.53
N ILE A 114 11.82 14.86 -11.74
CA ILE A 114 10.44 15.31 -11.90
C ILE A 114 10.27 16.75 -11.39
N GLN A 115 10.90 17.12 -10.27
CA GLN A 115 10.90 18.50 -9.76
C GLN A 115 11.53 19.47 -10.77
N TYR A 116 12.64 19.07 -11.42
CA TYR A 116 13.26 19.88 -12.47
C TYR A 116 12.32 20.20 -13.64
N ARG A 117 11.33 19.34 -13.89
CA ARG A 117 10.30 19.55 -14.91
C ARG A 117 9.07 20.33 -14.44
N GLY A 118 8.97 20.65 -13.15
CA GLY A 118 7.82 21.36 -12.58
C GLY A 118 6.82 20.45 -11.84
N GLY A 119 7.20 19.20 -11.52
CA GLY A 119 6.37 18.27 -10.73
C GLY A 119 5.74 17.15 -11.56
N ILE A 120 5.03 16.22 -10.91
CA ILE A 120 4.56 14.99 -11.58
C ILE A 120 3.57 15.28 -12.74
N HIS A 121 2.80 16.37 -12.65
CA HIS A 121 1.83 16.76 -13.67
C HIS A 121 2.46 17.38 -14.92
N SER A 122 3.74 17.76 -14.87
CA SER A 122 4.46 18.28 -16.04
C SER A 122 4.89 17.17 -17.01
N LEU A 123 4.75 15.90 -16.62
CA LEU A 123 5.00 14.76 -17.49
C LEU A 123 3.82 14.60 -18.45
N ASN A 124 4.06 14.56 -19.75
CA ASN A 124 3.06 14.42 -20.79
C ASN A 124 2.46 13.01 -20.80
N SER A 125 3.30 11.99 -20.64
CA SER A 125 2.87 10.59 -20.64
C SER A 125 2.03 10.24 -19.40
N ARG A 126 0.75 9.93 -19.60
CA ARG A 126 -0.14 9.41 -18.54
C ARG A 126 0.41 8.13 -17.93
N TYR A 127 0.96 7.25 -18.76
CA TYR A 127 1.58 6.01 -18.33
C TYR A 127 2.70 6.25 -17.33
N LEU A 128 3.59 7.19 -17.67
CA LEU A 128 4.71 7.54 -16.80
C LEU A 128 4.25 8.14 -15.48
N ARG A 129 3.25 9.04 -15.51
CA ARG A 129 2.68 9.64 -14.29
C ARG A 129 2.11 8.58 -13.35
N VAL A 130 1.21 7.75 -13.88
CA VAL A 130 0.51 6.73 -13.09
C VAL A 130 1.51 5.72 -12.50
N THR A 131 2.43 5.20 -13.32
CA THR A 131 3.44 4.25 -12.83
C THR A 131 4.33 4.89 -11.78
N ALA A 132 4.85 6.09 -12.01
CA ALA A 132 5.71 6.77 -11.03
C ALA A 132 4.98 6.97 -9.70
N THR A 133 3.72 7.41 -9.73
CA THR A 133 2.89 7.58 -8.53
C THR A 133 2.70 6.26 -7.79
N TRP A 134 2.32 5.18 -8.46
CA TRP A 134 2.09 3.90 -7.79
C TRP A 134 3.37 3.26 -7.26
N THR A 135 4.48 3.34 -8.00
CA THR A 135 5.80 2.88 -7.53
C THR A 135 6.27 3.68 -6.31
N ASN A 136 5.97 4.97 -6.25
CA ASN A 136 6.22 5.81 -5.08
C ASN A 136 5.38 5.36 -3.88
N LEU A 137 4.05 5.24 -4.05
CA LEU A 137 3.15 4.89 -2.95
C LEU A 137 3.42 3.49 -2.39
N VAL A 138 3.54 2.46 -3.23
CA VAL A 138 3.73 1.08 -2.78
C VAL A 138 5.02 0.95 -1.96
N GLY A 139 6.11 1.54 -2.44
CA GLY A 139 7.35 1.50 -1.69
C GLY A 139 7.30 2.31 -0.39
N SER A 140 6.66 3.49 -0.41
CA SER A 140 6.47 4.29 0.79
C SER A 140 5.57 3.61 1.83
N MET A 141 4.55 2.86 1.41
CA MET A 141 3.75 2.01 2.29
C MET A 141 4.59 0.90 2.92
N ALA A 142 5.41 0.20 2.11
CA ALA A 142 6.16 -0.96 2.58
C ALA A 142 7.21 -0.62 3.65
N ILE A 143 7.76 0.59 3.63
CA ILE A 143 8.71 1.07 4.65
C ILE A 143 8.13 2.18 5.54
N ASP A 144 6.81 2.39 5.49
CA ASP A 144 6.07 3.36 6.30
C ASP A 144 6.72 4.76 6.36
N GLN A 145 6.92 5.37 5.20
CA GLN A 145 7.51 6.71 5.05
C GLN A 145 6.66 7.63 4.18
N ASP A 146 6.97 8.93 4.18
CA ASP A 146 6.26 9.88 3.35
C ASP A 146 6.50 9.59 1.86
N PRO A 147 5.49 9.77 0.99
CA PRO A 147 5.67 9.69 -0.45
C PRO A 147 6.65 10.78 -0.95
N TYR A 148 7.50 10.46 -1.94
CA TYR A 148 8.46 11.41 -2.52
C TYR A 148 7.81 12.50 -3.38
N PHE A 149 6.67 12.20 -4.00
CA PHE A 149 5.90 13.14 -4.80
C PHE A 149 4.76 13.70 -3.95
N ALA A 150 4.63 15.02 -3.91
CA ALA A 150 3.49 15.68 -3.29
C ALA A 150 2.22 15.50 -4.13
N LEU A 151 1.05 15.48 -3.48
CA LEU A 151 -0.22 15.65 -4.17
C LEU A 151 -0.30 17.06 -4.78
N ASP A 152 -0.95 17.17 -5.93
CA ASP A 152 -1.32 18.49 -6.44
C ASP A 152 -2.52 19.08 -5.65
N GLN A 153 -2.84 20.34 -5.94
CA GLN A 153 -3.95 21.02 -5.29
C GLN A 153 -5.31 20.40 -5.62
N ALA A 154 -5.48 19.77 -6.79
CA ALA A 154 -6.74 19.16 -7.18
C ALA A 154 -7.01 17.88 -6.38
N ASP A 155 -6.00 17.02 -6.27
CA ASP A 155 -6.00 15.81 -5.48
C ASP A 155 -6.10 16.13 -3.99
N LEU A 156 -5.45 17.20 -3.51
CA LEU A 156 -5.59 17.69 -2.13
C LEU A 156 -7.01 18.18 -1.84
N ASN A 157 -7.64 18.90 -2.76
CA ASN A 157 -9.02 19.34 -2.59
C ASN A 157 -9.99 18.15 -2.61
N LYS A 158 -9.75 17.17 -3.48
CA LYS A 158 -10.51 15.92 -3.50
C LYS A 158 -10.34 15.14 -2.18
N ALA A 159 -9.12 15.04 -1.68
CA ALA A 159 -8.80 14.48 -0.37
C ALA A 159 -9.56 15.17 0.77
N ARG A 160 -9.64 16.50 0.76
CA ARG A 160 -10.43 17.28 1.73
C ARG A 160 -11.93 16.96 1.60
N HIS A 161 -12.46 16.94 0.38
CA HIS A 161 -13.87 16.57 0.16
C HIS A 161 -14.20 15.16 0.66
N LEU A 162 -13.29 14.19 0.56
CA LEU A 162 -13.47 12.85 1.13
C LEU A 162 -13.58 12.89 2.67
N GLN A 163 -12.88 13.80 3.33
CA GLN A 163 -12.98 14.00 4.79
C GLN A 163 -14.28 14.71 5.19
N ASP A 164 -14.80 15.60 4.34
CA ASP A 164 -16.00 16.39 4.62
C ASP A 164 -17.31 15.63 4.29
N SER A 165 -17.27 14.65 3.39
CA SER A 165 -18.46 13.94 2.90
C SER A 165 -18.90 12.75 3.77
N ALA A 166 -18.16 12.44 4.85
CA ALA A 166 -18.51 11.35 5.76
C ALA A 166 -19.63 11.78 6.75
N PRO A 167 -20.60 10.90 7.09
CA PRO A 167 -21.67 11.22 8.03
C PRO A 167 -21.12 11.63 9.41
N GLU A 168 -21.60 12.75 9.95
CA GLU A 168 -21.10 13.34 11.20
C GLU A 168 -21.55 12.55 12.46
N GLU A 169 -22.72 11.91 12.42
CA GLU A 169 -23.42 11.43 13.62
C GLU A 169 -22.66 10.38 14.49
N PRO A 170 -21.88 9.41 13.96
CA PRO A 170 -21.07 8.50 14.80
C PRO A 170 -19.72 9.08 15.24
N LEU A 171 -19.24 10.15 14.58
CA LEU A 171 -17.88 10.71 14.78
C LEU A 171 -17.88 11.86 15.80
N ASP A 172 -19.01 12.54 15.97
CA ASP A 172 -19.20 13.60 16.96
C ASP A 172 -19.08 13.10 18.40
N VAL A 173 -19.43 11.83 18.66
CA VAL A 173 -19.26 11.19 19.98
C VAL A 173 -17.78 10.98 20.28
N LEU A 174 -17.01 10.50 19.31
CA LEU A 174 -15.57 10.30 19.43
C LEU A 174 -14.80 11.61 19.63
N GLN A 175 -15.14 12.66 18.89
CA GLN A 175 -14.52 13.97 19.06
C GLN A 175 -14.88 14.64 20.40
N ARG A 176 -16.08 14.37 20.92
CA ARG A 176 -16.53 14.89 22.23
C ARG A 176 -15.83 14.19 23.38
N ASP A 177 -15.71 12.87 23.32
CA ASP A 177 -15.16 12.05 24.40
C ASP A 177 -13.62 12.00 24.36
N TYR A 178 -13.01 12.21 23.17
CA TYR A 178 -11.57 12.22 22.95
C TYR A 178 -11.15 13.37 22.01
N PRO A 179 -10.97 14.61 22.52
CA PRO A 179 -10.63 15.76 21.68
C PRO A 179 -9.30 15.62 20.92
N ASP A 180 -8.36 14.81 21.43
CA ASP A 180 -7.07 14.52 20.80
C ASP A 180 -7.15 13.38 19.74
N SER A 181 -8.34 12.84 19.46
CA SER A 181 -8.58 11.76 18.49
C SER A 181 -8.70 12.22 17.04
N ALA A 182 -8.31 13.46 16.71
CA ALA A 182 -8.47 14.04 15.38
C ALA A 182 -7.88 13.15 14.26
N GLY A 183 -6.72 12.54 14.51
CA GLY A 183 -6.10 11.59 13.58
C GLY A 183 -6.95 10.33 13.35
N ILE A 184 -7.51 9.75 14.41
CA ILE A 184 -8.37 8.55 14.34
C ILE A 184 -9.64 8.87 13.55
N THR A 185 -10.23 10.04 13.79
CA THR A 185 -11.41 10.52 13.06
C THR A 185 -11.12 10.63 11.56
N VAL A 186 -9.97 11.18 11.17
CA VAL A 186 -9.56 11.25 9.75
C VAL A 186 -9.47 9.85 9.15
N LEU A 187 -8.81 8.90 9.83
CA LEU A 187 -8.66 7.53 9.33
C LEU A 187 -10.02 6.85 9.13
N LEU A 188 -10.96 7.01 10.06
CA LEU A 188 -12.33 6.47 9.96
C LEU A 188 -13.08 7.04 8.75
N LYS A 189 -13.01 8.36 8.54
CA LYS A 189 -13.66 9.04 7.40
C LYS A 189 -13.12 8.54 6.06
N LEU A 190 -11.82 8.28 5.97
CA LEU A 190 -11.19 7.74 4.77
C LEU A 190 -11.64 6.30 4.50
N LEU A 191 -11.71 5.45 5.53
CA LEU A 191 -12.21 4.07 5.41
C LEU A 191 -13.67 4.03 4.94
N LEU A 192 -14.53 4.86 5.53
CA LEU A 192 -15.93 4.94 5.16
C LEU A 192 -16.12 5.43 3.72
N SER A 193 -15.33 6.43 3.31
CA SER A 193 -15.32 6.93 1.92
C SER A 193 -14.94 5.83 0.93
N LEU A 194 -13.94 5.01 1.25
CA LEU A 194 -13.57 3.87 0.43
C LEU A 194 -14.69 2.82 0.39
N SER A 195 -15.28 2.49 1.55
CA SER A 195 -16.38 1.53 1.66
C SER A 195 -17.57 1.91 0.78
N ASN A 196 -17.99 3.18 0.84
CA ASN A 196 -19.08 3.71 0.02
C ASN A 196 -18.75 3.67 -1.47
N LEU A 197 -17.49 3.90 -1.84
CA LEU A 197 -17.07 3.89 -3.24
C LEU A 197 -17.10 2.49 -3.86
N VAL A 198 -16.81 1.45 -3.07
CA VAL A 198 -16.72 0.07 -3.57
C VAL A 198 -18.02 -0.73 -3.41
N ALA A 199 -18.94 -0.25 -2.57
CA ALA A 199 -20.22 -0.91 -2.30
C ALA A 199 -21.00 -1.22 -3.59
N GLY A 200 -21.41 -2.49 -3.74
CA GLY A 200 -22.24 -2.95 -4.85
C GLY A 200 -21.54 -3.08 -6.20
N LYS A 201 -20.21 -2.86 -6.29
CA LYS A 201 -19.45 -3.02 -7.54
C LYS A 201 -18.90 -4.44 -7.69
N SER A 202 -18.92 -4.94 -8.93
CA SER A 202 -18.31 -6.23 -9.27
C SER A 202 -16.79 -6.15 -9.34
N GLU A 203 -16.11 -7.30 -9.31
CA GLU A 203 -14.66 -7.43 -9.56
C GLU A 203 -14.19 -6.65 -10.78
N LEU A 204 -14.84 -6.91 -11.91
CA LEU A 204 -14.50 -6.30 -13.19
C LEU A 204 -14.78 -4.79 -13.18
N GLY A 205 -15.86 -4.38 -12.51
CA GLY A 205 -16.18 -2.97 -12.33
C GLY A 205 -15.13 -2.23 -11.51
N LEU A 206 -14.70 -2.82 -10.38
CA LEU A 206 -13.68 -2.25 -9.50
C LEU A 206 -12.31 -2.20 -10.16
N SER A 207 -11.92 -3.25 -10.90
CA SER A 207 -10.62 -3.25 -11.55
C SER A 207 -10.51 -2.09 -12.52
N GLN A 208 -11.56 -1.75 -13.28
CA GLN A 208 -11.53 -0.67 -14.29
C GLN A 208 -11.89 0.73 -13.74
N ASP A 209 -12.13 0.86 -12.44
CA ASP A 209 -12.66 2.08 -11.86
C ASP A 209 -11.56 3.14 -11.64
N LEU A 210 -11.58 4.20 -12.45
CA LEU A 210 -10.69 5.35 -12.32
C LEU A 210 -10.91 6.11 -11.00
N ALA A 211 -12.16 6.21 -10.54
CA ALA A 211 -12.47 6.88 -9.28
C ALA A 211 -11.88 6.10 -8.10
N LEU A 212 -11.89 4.75 -8.15
CA LEU A 212 -11.22 3.92 -7.17
C LEU A 212 -9.71 4.18 -7.15
N MET A 213 -9.07 4.23 -8.32
CA MET A 213 -7.63 4.50 -8.42
C MET A 213 -7.26 5.85 -7.80
N GLU A 214 -7.99 6.91 -8.14
CA GLU A 214 -7.75 8.26 -7.63
C GLU A 214 -8.04 8.36 -6.12
N THR A 215 -9.13 7.75 -5.65
CA THR A 215 -9.47 7.73 -4.22
C THR A 215 -8.46 6.93 -3.40
N LEU A 216 -7.99 5.78 -3.90
CA LEU A 216 -6.93 5.02 -3.25
C LEU A 216 -5.62 5.81 -3.20
N HIS A 217 -5.25 6.51 -4.28
CA HIS A 217 -4.09 7.39 -4.28
C HIS A 217 -4.19 8.44 -3.17
N ALA A 218 -5.32 9.16 -3.09
CA ALA A 218 -5.54 10.18 -2.07
C ALA A 218 -5.52 9.60 -0.65
N ILE A 219 -6.25 8.51 -0.40
CA ILE A 219 -6.32 7.88 0.93
C ILE A 219 -4.94 7.41 1.38
N VAL A 220 -4.22 6.67 0.53
CA VAL A 220 -2.87 6.17 0.85
C VAL A 220 -1.93 7.32 1.14
N TYR A 221 -1.95 8.37 0.31
CA TYR A 221 -1.12 9.54 0.51
C TYR A 221 -1.40 10.19 1.87
N ILE A 222 -2.67 10.48 2.18
CA ILE A 222 -3.06 11.09 3.46
C ILE A 222 -2.59 10.22 4.62
N THR A 223 -2.92 8.92 4.62
CA THR A 223 -2.55 7.98 5.67
C THR A 223 -1.02 7.94 5.90
N LEU A 224 -0.22 8.03 4.84
CA LEU A 224 1.23 8.08 4.95
C LEU A 224 1.74 9.44 5.45
N THR A 225 1.09 10.56 5.12
CA THR A 225 1.53 11.90 5.59
C THR A 225 1.06 12.25 7.00
N LEU A 226 0.15 11.47 7.57
CA LEU A 226 -0.26 11.68 8.96
C LEU A 226 0.92 11.43 9.92
N PRO A 227 0.91 12.05 11.12
CA PRO A 227 1.97 11.87 12.11
C PRO A 227 2.24 10.40 12.42
N ARG A 228 3.51 10.05 12.65
CA ARG A 228 3.94 8.71 13.05
C ARG A 228 4.44 8.76 14.47
N TYR A 229 3.94 7.87 15.31
CA TYR A 229 4.44 7.72 16.67
C TYR A 229 5.31 6.46 16.72
N ASN A 230 6.63 6.68 16.60
CA ASN A 230 7.62 5.60 16.62
C ASN A 230 8.19 5.40 18.01
N GLU A 231 8.62 4.17 18.29
CA GLU A 231 9.45 3.84 19.45
C GLU A 231 10.80 4.60 19.52
N ARG A 232 11.25 5.27 18.46
CA ARG A 232 12.56 5.96 18.42
C ARG A 232 12.51 7.46 18.73
N ALA A 233 11.32 8.03 18.84
CA ALA A 233 11.16 9.35 19.49
C ALA A 233 11.23 9.22 21.03
N ILE A 234 11.33 7.98 21.53
CA ILE A 234 11.48 7.57 22.92
C ILE A 234 12.96 7.62 23.33
N ASP A 235 13.57 8.80 23.27
CA ASP A 235 14.71 9.13 24.15
C ASP A 235 14.22 9.93 25.37
N SER A 236 12.91 10.16 25.49
CA SER A 236 12.25 10.57 26.73
C SER A 236 11.70 9.34 27.45
N ASP A 237 11.93 9.22 28.76
CA ASP A 237 11.35 8.22 29.68
C ASP A 237 9.80 8.23 29.76
N ASP A 238 9.11 8.81 28.79
CA ASP A 238 7.67 8.97 28.77
C ASP A 238 7.03 7.89 27.88
N PRO A 239 6.29 6.92 28.46
CA PRO A 239 5.53 5.96 27.67
C PRO A 239 4.52 6.70 26.78
N LEU A 240 4.32 6.19 25.56
CA LEU A 240 3.29 6.73 24.66
C LEU A 240 1.95 6.83 25.41
N SER A 241 1.25 7.94 25.25
CA SER A 241 -0.11 8.03 25.79
C SER A 241 -0.98 6.94 25.12
N SER A 242 -1.97 6.41 25.85
CA SER A 242 -2.88 5.37 25.33
C SER A 242 -3.50 5.80 23.99
N ILE A 243 -3.81 7.09 23.83
CA ILE A 243 -4.43 7.63 22.60
C ILE A 243 -3.46 7.63 21.40
N GLU A 244 -2.18 7.96 21.60
CA GLU A 244 -1.17 7.91 20.53
C GLU A 244 -0.90 6.47 20.10
N ALA A 245 -0.90 5.53 21.05
CA ALA A 245 -0.71 4.11 20.77
C ALA A 245 -1.90 3.54 20.00
N THR A 246 -3.12 3.92 20.40
CA THR A 246 -4.37 3.59 19.70
C THR A 246 -4.33 4.11 18.26
N TYR A 247 -3.96 5.39 18.11
CA TYR A 247 -3.86 6.04 16.81
C TYR A 247 -2.83 5.35 15.91
N GLU A 248 -1.61 5.09 16.41
CA GLU A 248 -0.56 4.45 15.60
C GLU A 248 -0.93 3.01 15.24
N ALA A 249 -1.55 2.26 16.16
CA ALA A 249 -2.06 0.92 15.88
C ALA A 249 -3.08 0.95 14.73
N PHE A 250 -4.02 1.91 14.79
CA PHE A 250 -5.04 2.05 13.77
C PHE A 250 -4.48 2.53 12.43
N ARG A 251 -3.54 3.47 12.43
CA ARG A 251 -2.83 3.95 11.23
C ARG A 251 -2.06 2.81 10.55
N LEU A 252 -1.33 2.00 11.30
CA LEU A 252 -0.59 0.85 10.77
C LEU A 252 -1.55 -0.21 10.20
N ALA A 253 -2.63 -0.54 10.91
CA ALA A 253 -3.66 -1.44 10.42
C ALA A 253 -4.31 -0.91 9.14
N MET A 254 -4.54 0.40 9.03
CA MET A 254 -5.05 1.02 7.82
C MET A 254 -4.09 0.86 6.64
N ILE A 255 -2.78 1.03 6.81
CA ILE A 255 -1.79 0.80 5.73
C ILE A 255 -1.80 -0.67 5.30
N LEU A 256 -1.86 -1.60 6.26
CA LEU A 256 -1.97 -3.03 5.99
C LEU A 256 -3.26 -3.36 5.22
N TYR A 257 -4.39 -2.78 5.61
CA TYR A 257 -5.65 -2.92 4.89
C TYR A 257 -5.62 -2.30 3.48
N LEU A 258 -5.05 -1.11 3.32
CA LEU A 258 -4.97 -0.43 2.01
C LEU A 258 -4.04 -1.17 1.06
N SER A 259 -3.05 -1.90 1.58
CA SER A 259 -2.10 -2.63 0.75
C SER A 259 -2.80 -3.62 -0.18
N GLY A 260 -3.87 -4.28 0.26
CA GLY A 260 -4.62 -5.22 -0.58
C GLY A 260 -5.25 -4.55 -1.82
N PRO A 261 -6.17 -3.56 -1.66
CA PRO A 261 -6.75 -2.83 -2.78
C PRO A 261 -5.71 -2.16 -3.68
N VAL A 262 -4.63 -1.64 -3.10
CA VAL A 262 -3.50 -1.08 -3.85
C VAL A 262 -2.83 -2.13 -4.73
N MET A 263 -2.48 -3.30 -4.18
CA MET A 263 -1.86 -4.38 -4.95
C MET A 263 -2.83 -4.94 -6.01
N PHE A 264 -4.13 -5.00 -5.69
CA PHE A 264 -5.17 -5.39 -6.64
C PHE A 264 -5.23 -4.44 -7.84
N VAL A 265 -5.30 -3.12 -7.59
CA VAL A 265 -5.30 -2.11 -8.66
C VAL A 265 -3.95 -2.04 -9.38
N ALA A 266 -2.84 -2.35 -8.71
CA ALA A 266 -1.51 -2.50 -9.31
C ALA A 266 -1.34 -3.80 -10.12
N GLY A 267 -2.28 -4.74 -10.00
CA GLY A 267 -2.29 -6.02 -10.75
C GLY A 267 -1.41 -7.10 -10.15
N ASN A 268 -0.93 -6.92 -8.91
CA ASN A 268 -0.16 -7.93 -8.20
C ASN A 268 -1.11 -8.77 -7.33
N LYS A 269 -1.44 -9.98 -7.80
CA LYS A 269 -2.38 -10.88 -7.13
C LYS A 269 -1.68 -11.88 -6.18
N PHE A 270 -0.37 -12.06 -6.32
CA PHE A 270 0.36 -13.16 -5.68
C PHE A 270 1.28 -12.70 -4.53
N SER A 271 1.59 -11.41 -4.45
CA SER A 271 2.49 -10.88 -3.43
C SER A 271 2.04 -9.52 -2.93
N ASN A 272 2.16 -9.34 -1.61
CA ASN A 272 1.94 -8.08 -0.94
C ASN A 272 3.23 -7.69 -0.19
N PRO A 273 4.13 -6.93 -0.85
CA PRO A 273 5.39 -6.52 -0.23
C PRO A 273 5.16 -5.61 0.98
N VAL A 274 4.07 -4.83 0.99
CA VAL A 274 3.74 -3.98 2.14
C VAL A 274 3.48 -4.82 3.38
N ALA A 275 2.58 -5.81 3.29
CA ALA A 275 2.30 -6.72 4.40
C ALA A 275 3.59 -7.39 4.90
N SER A 276 4.42 -7.90 3.97
CA SER A 276 5.66 -8.60 4.32
C SER A 276 6.69 -7.77 5.10
N HIS A 277 6.66 -6.44 4.96
CA HIS A 277 7.64 -5.54 5.58
C HIS A 277 7.08 -4.73 6.77
N LEU A 278 5.75 -4.54 6.82
CA LEU A 278 5.11 -3.67 7.82
C LEU A 278 4.40 -4.44 8.94
N SER A 279 3.90 -5.65 8.67
CA SER A 279 2.96 -6.35 9.57
C SER A 279 3.53 -6.60 10.98
N TRP A 280 4.83 -6.87 11.07
CA TRP A 280 5.53 -7.07 12.35
C TRP A 280 5.52 -5.82 13.23
N LYS A 281 5.49 -4.61 12.65
CA LYS A 281 5.51 -3.34 13.39
C LYS A 281 4.25 -3.17 14.22
N LEU A 282 3.09 -3.51 13.64
CA LEU A 282 1.81 -3.50 14.36
C LEU A 282 1.83 -4.52 15.51
N SER A 283 2.26 -5.75 15.22
CA SER A 283 2.38 -6.80 16.25
C SER A 283 3.29 -6.42 17.40
N LYS A 284 4.38 -5.72 17.11
CA LYS A 284 5.31 -5.23 18.13
C LYS A 284 4.67 -4.14 18.98
N LEU A 285 4.02 -3.15 18.35
CA LEU A 285 3.37 -2.03 19.04
C LEU A 285 2.31 -2.53 20.05
N LEU A 286 1.42 -3.43 19.60
CA LEU A 286 0.33 -3.97 20.43
C LEU A 286 0.83 -4.84 21.59
N LYS A 287 2.02 -5.46 21.46
CA LYS A 287 2.64 -6.23 22.53
C LYS A 287 3.38 -5.36 23.54
N ALA A 288 3.85 -4.19 23.10
CA ALA A 288 4.61 -3.26 23.93
C ALA A 288 3.71 -2.35 24.77
N HIS A 289 2.46 -2.11 24.36
CA HIS A 289 1.56 -1.16 25.01
C HIS A 289 0.21 -1.81 25.32
N ILE A 290 -0.33 -1.51 26.51
CA ILE A 290 -1.72 -1.77 26.83
C ILE A 290 -2.53 -0.62 26.25
N ILE A 291 -3.41 -0.93 25.29
CA ILE A 291 -4.25 0.06 24.62
C ILE A 291 -5.66 0.00 25.19
N ASP A 292 -6.18 1.14 25.62
CA ASP A 292 -7.59 1.28 25.98
C ASP A 292 -8.42 1.55 24.72
N TRP A 293 -9.27 0.59 24.38
CA TRP A 293 -10.16 0.64 23.22
C TRP A 293 -11.58 1.09 23.56
N THR A 294 -11.82 1.60 24.79
CA THR A 294 -13.14 2.08 25.20
C THR A 294 -13.65 3.16 24.23
N GLY A 295 -14.84 2.97 23.67
CA GLY A 295 -15.43 3.85 22.64
C GLY A 295 -14.86 3.67 21.22
N LEU A 296 -13.85 2.80 21.05
CA LEU A 296 -13.18 2.48 19.79
C LEU A 296 -13.21 0.98 19.48
N GLU A 297 -14.25 0.29 19.95
CA GLU A 297 -14.40 -1.17 19.90
C GLU A 297 -14.34 -1.72 18.48
N GLN A 298 -14.92 -1.00 17.51
CA GLN A 298 -14.87 -1.40 16.10
C GLN A 298 -13.46 -1.25 15.52
N ALA A 299 -12.74 -0.19 15.90
CA ALA A 299 -11.35 0.02 15.48
C ALA A 299 -10.44 -1.08 16.02
N GLU A 300 -10.63 -1.51 17.26
CA GLU A 300 -9.91 -2.66 17.82
C GLU A 300 -10.10 -3.93 16.96
N LEU A 301 -11.35 -4.27 16.65
CA LEU A 301 -11.67 -5.44 15.83
C LEU A 301 -11.01 -5.35 14.44
N PHE A 302 -11.03 -4.15 13.84
CA PHE A 302 -10.36 -3.88 12.58
C PHE A 302 -8.84 -4.08 12.69
N VAL A 303 -8.20 -3.51 13.71
CA VAL A 303 -6.75 -3.63 13.95
C VAL A 303 -6.35 -5.09 14.11
N LEU A 304 -7.05 -5.83 14.97
CA LEU A 304 -6.74 -7.24 15.25
C LEU A 304 -7.00 -8.14 14.04
N ALA A 305 -8.11 -7.92 13.31
CA ALA A 305 -8.43 -8.69 12.11
C ALA A 305 -7.38 -8.49 11.01
N PHE A 306 -7.03 -7.25 10.67
CA PHE A 306 -6.04 -6.99 9.62
C PHE A 306 -4.61 -7.32 10.07
N GLY A 307 -4.30 -7.23 11.37
CA GLY A 307 -3.09 -7.81 11.93
C GLY A 307 -3.03 -9.33 11.70
N ALA A 308 -4.09 -10.08 12.04
CA ALA A 308 -4.14 -11.53 11.87
C ALA A 308 -4.15 -11.99 10.40
N VAL A 309 -4.72 -11.19 9.50
CA VAL A 309 -4.75 -11.47 8.05
C VAL A 309 -3.38 -11.28 7.40
N THR A 310 -2.62 -10.26 7.82
CA THR A 310 -1.38 -9.86 7.14
C THR A 310 -0.11 -10.42 7.78
N GLU A 311 -0.13 -10.71 9.08
CA GLU A 311 1.02 -11.25 9.80
C GLU A 311 1.24 -12.75 9.53
N VAL A 312 2.45 -13.24 9.82
CA VAL A 312 2.83 -14.66 9.69
C VAL A 312 3.42 -15.22 10.99
N GLY A 313 3.46 -16.54 11.12
CA GLY A 313 4.12 -17.23 12.25
C GLY A 313 3.56 -16.87 13.63
N CYS A 314 4.45 -16.62 14.61
CA CYS A 314 4.07 -16.35 16.00
C CYS A 314 3.33 -15.02 16.19
N GLY A 315 3.60 -14.00 15.37
CA GLY A 315 2.88 -12.73 15.39
C GLY A 315 1.40 -12.94 15.05
N ARG A 316 1.15 -13.71 13.99
CA ARG A 316 -0.19 -14.07 13.54
C ARG A 316 -0.96 -14.86 14.59
N HIS A 317 -0.33 -15.89 15.18
CA HIS A 317 -0.97 -16.69 16.21
C HIS A 317 -1.39 -15.82 17.40
N TRP A 318 -0.52 -14.91 17.85
CA TRP A 318 -0.85 -13.98 18.92
C TRP A 318 -2.05 -13.07 18.55
N MET A 319 -2.08 -12.52 17.33
CA MET A 319 -3.22 -11.71 16.85
C MET A 319 -4.55 -12.48 16.87
N ILE A 320 -4.53 -13.75 16.42
CA ILE A 320 -5.73 -14.60 16.43
C ILE A 320 -6.21 -14.85 17.86
N VAL A 321 -5.30 -15.10 18.81
CA VAL A 321 -5.64 -15.29 20.22
C VAL A 321 -6.28 -14.03 20.79
N GLN A 322 -5.71 -12.84 20.54
CA GLN A 322 -6.28 -11.57 21.00
C GLN A 322 -7.66 -11.32 20.37
N LEU A 323 -7.79 -11.52 19.05
CA LEU A 323 -9.07 -11.36 18.36
C LEU A 323 -10.14 -12.32 18.91
N ASN A 324 -9.79 -13.58 19.15
CA ASN A 324 -10.71 -14.56 19.72
C ASN A 324 -11.15 -14.16 21.14
N HIS A 325 -10.23 -13.68 21.96
CA HIS A 325 -10.54 -13.16 23.29
C HIS A 325 -11.56 -12.01 23.22
N THR A 326 -11.28 -10.98 22.40
CA THR A 326 -12.19 -9.84 22.21
C THR A 326 -13.56 -10.27 21.68
N ILE A 327 -13.62 -11.27 20.78
CA ILE A 327 -14.89 -11.83 20.26
C ILE A 327 -15.70 -12.50 21.38
N VAL A 328 -15.04 -13.34 22.19
CA VAL A 328 -15.68 -14.09 23.29
C VAL A 328 -16.17 -13.15 24.38
N GLU A 329 -15.33 -12.21 24.82
CA GLU A 329 -15.68 -11.21 25.84
C GLU A 329 -16.90 -10.38 25.45
N ARG A 330 -17.02 -10.05 24.16
CA ARG A 330 -18.14 -9.27 23.61
C ARG A 330 -19.33 -10.12 23.17
N GLY A 331 -19.25 -11.45 23.29
CA GLY A 331 -20.30 -12.36 22.84
C GLY A 331 -20.61 -12.26 21.34
N LEU A 332 -19.63 -11.86 20.52
CA LEU A 332 -19.82 -11.64 19.10
C LEU A 332 -19.85 -12.96 18.34
N ARG A 333 -20.71 -13.05 17.33
CA ARG A 333 -20.71 -14.14 16.35
C ARG A 333 -19.90 -13.72 15.12
N TRP A 334 -19.39 -14.71 14.38
CA TRP A 334 -18.61 -14.45 13.16
C TRP A 334 -19.33 -13.55 12.15
N ASN A 335 -20.63 -13.74 11.94
CA ASN A 335 -21.42 -12.88 11.05
C ASN A 335 -21.46 -11.43 11.53
N VAL A 336 -21.61 -11.20 12.84
CA VAL A 336 -21.63 -9.86 13.44
C VAL A 336 -20.26 -9.20 13.33
N LEU A 337 -19.17 -9.95 13.54
CA LEU A 337 -17.81 -9.45 13.29
C LEU A 337 -17.63 -9.02 11.84
N MET A 338 -18.07 -9.86 10.89
CA MET A 338 -17.99 -9.55 9.47
C MET A 338 -18.81 -8.32 9.10
N ASP A 339 -19.99 -8.14 9.67
CA ASP A 339 -20.82 -6.95 9.45
C ASP A 339 -20.13 -5.69 9.99
N ASN A 340 -19.48 -5.75 11.15
CA ASN A 340 -18.69 -4.65 11.70
C ASN A 340 -17.47 -4.29 10.83
N LEU A 341 -16.74 -5.29 10.34
CA LEU A 341 -15.61 -5.04 9.44
C LEU A 341 -16.09 -4.42 8.11
N ARG A 342 -17.24 -4.89 7.60
CA ARG A 342 -17.88 -4.35 6.40
C ARG A 342 -18.36 -2.92 6.55
N SER A 343 -18.90 -2.56 7.71
CA SER A 343 -19.35 -1.19 7.97
C SER A 343 -18.20 -0.20 8.05
N MET A 344 -17.00 -0.62 8.45
CA MET A 344 -15.82 0.25 8.48
C MET A 344 -15.21 0.44 7.10
N ALA A 345 -14.78 -0.65 6.47
CA ALA A 345 -14.09 -0.58 5.18
C ALA A 345 -14.00 -1.98 4.56
N TRP A 346 -14.58 -2.18 3.38
CA TRP A 346 -14.55 -3.52 2.79
C TRP A 346 -14.53 -3.57 1.27
N VAL A 347 -13.50 -4.25 0.75
CA VAL A 347 -13.33 -4.59 -0.65
C VAL A 347 -13.36 -6.11 -0.76
N ASP A 348 -14.56 -6.69 -0.89
CA ASP A 348 -14.82 -8.15 -0.83
C ASP A 348 -13.84 -8.96 -1.68
N ILE A 349 -13.60 -8.51 -2.89
CA ILE A 349 -12.71 -9.16 -3.85
C ILE A 349 -11.28 -9.34 -3.34
N VAL A 350 -10.76 -8.40 -2.55
CA VAL A 350 -9.37 -8.42 -2.09
C VAL A 350 -9.22 -9.32 -0.88
N TRP A 351 -10.14 -9.22 0.08
CA TRP A 351 -9.91 -9.72 1.44
C TRP A 351 -10.75 -10.95 1.82
N SER A 352 -11.72 -11.34 1.00
CA SER A 352 -12.64 -12.45 1.29
C SER A 352 -11.93 -13.79 1.56
N ALA A 353 -10.96 -14.18 0.72
CA ALA A 353 -10.23 -15.43 0.89
C ALA A 353 -9.43 -15.46 2.21
N ASN A 354 -8.75 -14.35 2.54
CA ASN A 354 -7.98 -14.24 3.78
C ASN A 354 -8.87 -14.26 5.02
N LEU A 355 -10.05 -13.62 4.98
CA LEU A 355 -10.98 -13.64 6.10
C LEU A 355 -11.71 -14.96 6.27
N ASN A 356 -12.05 -15.66 5.19
CA ASN A 356 -12.59 -17.02 5.31
C ASN A 356 -11.60 -17.92 6.06
N LYS A 357 -10.31 -17.84 5.69
CA LYS A 357 -9.25 -18.53 6.43
C LYS A 357 -9.14 -18.08 7.88
N LEU A 358 -9.30 -16.78 8.16
CA LEU A 358 -9.31 -16.28 9.54
C LEU A 358 -10.49 -16.86 10.33
N GLY A 359 -11.68 -16.93 9.71
CA GLY A 359 -12.86 -17.54 10.30
C GLY A 359 -12.64 -19.02 10.63
N ASP A 360 -12.07 -19.77 9.69
CA ASP A 360 -11.68 -21.17 9.91
C ASP A 360 -10.73 -21.28 11.11
N ASP A 361 -9.67 -20.47 11.16
CA ASP A 361 -8.71 -20.51 12.27
C ASP A 361 -9.33 -20.16 13.63
N LEU A 362 -10.25 -19.18 13.68
CA LEU A 362 -10.95 -18.80 14.91
C LEU A 362 -11.87 -19.92 15.41
N THR A 363 -12.54 -20.65 14.51
CA THR A 363 -13.36 -21.80 14.91
C THR A 363 -12.52 -22.91 15.53
N HIS A 364 -11.32 -23.16 15.01
CA HIS A 364 -10.39 -24.15 15.59
C HIS A 364 -9.83 -23.69 16.94
N ALA A 365 -9.54 -22.39 17.11
CA ALA A 365 -9.05 -21.83 18.37
C ALA A 365 -10.11 -21.85 19.49
N SER A 366 -11.40 -21.84 19.16
CA SER A 366 -12.50 -21.94 20.13
C SER A 366 -12.77 -23.36 20.64
N GLY A 367 -12.18 -24.39 20.02
CA GLY A 367 -12.33 -25.80 20.38
C GLY A 367 -11.18 -26.41 21.18
N SER A 368 -10.16 -25.61 21.51
CA SER A 368 -8.99 -25.97 22.33
C SER A 368 -9.00 -25.19 23.63
#